data_AF-Q48AF2-F1
#
_entry.id   AF-Q48AF2-F1
#
_cell.length_a   1.000
_cell.length_b   1.000
_cell.length_c   1.000
_cell.angle_alpha   90.00
_cell.angle_beta   90.00
_cell.angle_gamma   90.00
#
_symmetry.space_group_name_H-M   'P 1'
#
loop_
_entity.id
_entity.type
_entity.pdbx_description
1 polymer ?
#
loop_
_entity_poly.entity_id
_entity_poly.type
_entity_poly.pdbx_seq_one_letter_code
_entity_poly.pdbx_strand_id
1 'polypeptide(L)'
;MKASDVLKEIRQALKQTKVQGHATVSIDAMENYLMLFDKDVENDTYYKSQNHEAQLAKFKAENDRSIAHANNETAHSLEMFKSVITAGQSALKSSMVVNGGAAAALLAFTGKIWETSTSELVANSLTSSIFIFCLGVLCAALATGTTYLSQMSFANGWLKLGHSINTFNIAVVLSSYGLFCFGAFKAANSLGVHFGL
;
A
#
# COMPACT_ATOMS: atom_id res chain seq x y z
N MET A 1 22.55 7.48 -45.26
CA MET A 1 22.05 8.38 -46.32
C MET A 1 20.71 7.91 -46.87
N LYS A 2 19.78 8.80 -47.22
CA LYS A 2 18.56 8.36 -47.93
C LYS A 2 18.89 8.15 -49.41
N ALA A 3 18.19 7.25 -50.09
CA ALA A 3 18.37 7.03 -51.54
C ALA A 3 18.21 8.31 -52.37
N SER A 4 17.39 9.26 -51.89
CA SER A 4 17.23 10.59 -52.47
C SER A 4 18.51 11.43 -52.45
N ASP A 5 19.35 11.26 -51.44
CA ASP A 5 20.55 12.07 -51.23
C ASP A 5 21.67 11.55 -52.13
N VAL A 6 21.82 10.22 -52.23
CA VAL A 6 22.73 9.53 -53.16
C VAL A 6 22.45 9.95 -54.60
N LEU A 7 21.18 9.91 -55.03
CA LEU A 7 20.78 10.32 -56.38
C LEU A 7 21.05 11.80 -56.66
N LYS A 8 20.99 12.66 -55.64
CA LYS A 8 21.26 14.08 -55.78
C LYS A 8 22.75 14.35 -55.98
N GLU A 9 23.62 13.68 -55.21
CA GLU A 9 25.07 13.78 -55.36
C GLU A 9 25.57 13.22 -56.69
N ILE A 10 25.07 12.06 -57.12
CA ILE A 10 25.39 11.49 -58.44
C ILE A 10 25.02 12.49 -59.56
N ARG A 11 23.82 13.07 -59.50
CA ARG A 11 23.39 14.08 -60.49
C ARG A 11 24.26 15.33 -60.45
N GLN A 12 24.76 15.73 -59.29
CA GLN A 12 25.60 16.92 -59.13
C GLN A 12 27.02 16.68 -59.67
N ALA A 13 27.61 15.51 -59.39
CA ALA A 13 28.89 15.09 -59.94
C ALA A 13 28.85 15.00 -61.47
N LEU A 14 27.79 14.41 -62.04
CA LEU A 14 27.60 14.35 -63.49
C LEU A 14 27.44 15.75 -64.13
N LYS A 15 26.73 16.67 -63.46
CA LYS A 15 26.62 18.07 -63.94
C LYS A 15 27.96 18.78 -63.95
N GLN A 16 28.77 18.64 -62.90
CA GLN A 16 30.10 19.26 -62.83
C GLN A 16 31.05 18.69 -63.90
N THR A 17 31.05 17.37 -64.06
CA THR A 17 31.86 16.67 -65.08
C THR A 17 31.49 17.13 -66.50
N LYS A 18 30.19 17.37 -66.74
CA LYS A 18 29.70 17.93 -68.01
C LYS A 18 30.14 19.38 -68.24
N VAL A 19 30.16 20.22 -67.20
CA VAL A 19 30.66 21.61 -67.26
C VAL A 19 32.17 21.65 -67.55
N GLN A 20 32.92 20.64 -67.12
CA GLN A 20 34.35 20.47 -67.40
C GLN A 20 34.65 19.98 -68.84
N GLY A 21 33.63 19.80 -69.67
CA GLY A 21 33.79 19.45 -71.10
C GLY A 21 33.82 17.95 -71.40
N HIS A 22 33.62 17.09 -70.40
CA HIS A 22 33.55 15.64 -70.61
C HIS A 22 32.14 15.23 -71.10
N ALA A 23 32.08 14.52 -72.23
CA ALA A 23 30.84 13.99 -72.81
C ALA A 23 30.57 12.52 -72.46
N THR A 24 31.60 11.79 -71.99
CA THR A 24 31.55 10.36 -71.67
C THR A 24 32.28 10.09 -70.36
N VAL A 25 31.78 9.14 -69.57
CA VAL A 25 32.42 8.65 -68.34
C VAL A 25 32.73 7.16 -68.54
N SER A 26 33.90 6.69 -68.12
CA SER A 26 34.21 5.25 -68.18
C SER A 26 33.42 4.49 -67.13
N ILE A 27 33.11 3.22 -67.42
CA ILE A 27 32.43 2.34 -66.48
C ILE A 27 33.28 2.17 -65.21
N ASP A 28 34.59 1.98 -65.35
CA ASP A 28 35.51 1.84 -64.21
C ASP A 28 35.53 3.07 -63.30
N ALA A 29 35.47 4.28 -63.86
CA ALA A 29 35.43 5.50 -63.05
C ALA A 29 34.09 5.64 -62.30
N MET A 30 32.99 5.22 -62.92
CA MET A 30 31.68 5.21 -62.30
C MET A 30 31.58 4.16 -61.18
N GLU A 31 32.12 2.95 -61.39
CA GLU A 31 32.19 1.91 -60.35
C GLU A 31 33.03 2.36 -59.16
N ASN A 32 34.21 2.94 -59.39
CA ASN A 32 35.05 3.50 -58.33
C ASN A 32 34.34 4.61 -57.55
N TYR A 33 33.55 5.44 -58.23
CA TYR A 33 32.74 6.48 -57.57
C TYR A 33 31.58 5.88 -56.76
N LEU A 34 30.91 4.84 -57.28
CA LEU A 34 29.82 4.15 -56.59
C LEU A 34 30.30 3.41 -55.34
N MET A 35 31.51 2.83 -55.37
CA MET A 35 32.14 2.19 -54.21
C MET A 35 32.36 3.13 -53.01
N LEU A 36 32.45 4.45 -53.23
CA LEU A 36 32.54 5.42 -52.13
C LEU A 36 31.24 5.45 -51.33
N PHE A 37 30.08 5.29 -51.98
CA PHE A 37 28.78 5.29 -51.31
C PHE A 37 28.49 3.98 -50.58
N ASP A 38 29.04 2.85 -51.00
CA ASP A 38 28.84 1.57 -50.32
C ASP A 38 29.28 1.64 -48.86
N LYS A 39 30.46 2.24 -48.59
CA LYS A 39 30.95 2.44 -47.22
C LYS A 39 30.06 3.36 -46.38
N ASP A 40 29.51 4.42 -46.99
CA ASP A 40 28.64 5.37 -46.30
C ASP A 40 27.25 4.78 -46.01
N VAL A 41 26.75 3.92 -46.91
CA VAL A 41 25.49 3.18 -46.73
C VAL A 41 25.65 2.10 -45.66
N GLU A 42 26.76 1.36 -45.67
CA GLU A 42 27.05 0.31 -44.69
C GLU A 42 27.17 0.90 -43.27
N ASN A 43 27.89 2.02 -43.12
CA ASN A 43 27.99 2.77 -41.87
C ASN A 43 26.62 3.31 -41.39
N ASP A 44 25.82 3.96 -42.26
CA ASP A 44 24.50 4.48 -41.89
C ASP A 44 23.54 3.37 -41.44
N THR A 45 23.62 2.20 -42.08
CA THR A 45 22.80 1.02 -41.72
C THR A 45 23.24 0.45 -40.37
N TYR A 46 24.54 0.37 -40.11
CA TYR A 46 25.11 -0.03 -38.81
C TYR A 46 24.71 0.92 -37.67
N TYR A 47 24.81 2.24 -37.86
CA TYR A 47 24.40 3.20 -36.82
C TYR A 47 22.89 3.19 -36.57
N LYS A 48 22.07 2.98 -37.62
CA LYS A 48 20.62 2.83 -37.46
C LYS A 48 20.23 1.57 -36.71
N SER A 49 20.87 0.43 -36.99
CA SER A 49 20.59 -0.82 -36.26
C SER A 49 20.99 -0.68 -34.80
N GLN A 50 22.16 -0.11 -34.51
CA GLN A 50 22.61 0.11 -33.14
C GLN A 50 21.68 1.07 -32.36
N ASN A 51 21.23 2.16 -33.00
CA ASN A 51 20.26 3.08 -32.39
C ASN A 51 18.89 2.43 -32.18
N HIS A 52 18.46 1.55 -33.09
CA HIS A 52 17.23 0.78 -32.93
C HIS A 52 17.32 -0.19 -31.74
N GLU A 53 18.43 -0.92 -31.62
CA GLU A 53 18.70 -1.79 -30.47
C GLU A 53 18.76 -1.01 -29.15
N ALA A 54 19.41 0.17 -29.14
CA ALA A 54 19.45 1.04 -27.98
C ALA A 54 18.04 1.54 -27.57
N GLN A 55 17.19 1.88 -28.54
CA GLN A 55 15.81 2.28 -28.28
C GLN A 55 14.96 1.11 -27.75
N LEU A 56 15.11 -0.08 -28.32
CA LEU A 56 14.45 -1.29 -27.83
C LEU A 56 14.89 -1.62 -26.40
N ALA A 57 16.18 -1.54 -26.11
CA ALA A 57 16.73 -1.76 -24.77
C ALA A 57 16.17 -0.73 -23.77
N LYS A 58 16.10 0.55 -24.17
CA LYS A 58 15.52 1.61 -23.33
C LYS A 58 14.03 1.38 -23.08
N PHE A 59 13.26 1.05 -24.11
CA PHE A 59 11.83 0.77 -23.99
C PHE A 59 11.58 -0.44 -23.08
N LYS A 60 12.38 -1.52 -23.24
CA LYS A 60 12.32 -2.69 -22.37
C LYS A 60 12.64 -2.33 -20.93
N ALA A 61 13.70 -1.57 -20.67
CA ALA A 61 14.06 -1.13 -19.33
C ALA A 61 12.98 -0.25 -18.68
N GLU A 62 12.33 0.62 -19.44
CA GLU A 62 11.24 1.46 -18.96
C GLU A 62 9.97 0.66 -18.64
N ASN A 63 9.64 -0.31 -19.50
CA ASN A 63 8.55 -1.25 -19.26
C ASN A 63 8.81 -2.12 -18.02
N ASP A 64 10.02 -2.69 -17.90
CA ASP A 64 10.43 -3.50 -16.77
C ASP A 64 10.40 -2.68 -15.46
N ARG A 65 10.85 -1.41 -15.52
CA ARG A 65 10.73 -0.47 -14.39
C ARG A 65 9.28 -0.22 -14.00
N SER A 66 8.39 -0.04 -14.99
CA SER A 66 6.97 0.22 -14.75
C SER A 66 6.27 -0.98 -14.12
N ILE A 67 6.57 -2.19 -14.61
CA ILE A 67 6.09 -3.45 -14.03
C ILE A 67 6.61 -3.62 -12.61
N ALA A 68 7.91 -3.42 -12.39
CA ALA A 68 8.51 -3.51 -11.06
C ALA A 68 7.87 -2.50 -10.08
N HIS A 69 7.62 -1.27 -10.53
CA HIS A 69 6.96 -0.26 -9.73
C HIS A 69 5.52 -0.67 -9.38
N ALA A 70 4.71 -1.10 -10.35
CA ALA A 70 3.33 -1.54 -10.11
C ALA A 70 3.27 -2.76 -9.16
N ASN A 71 4.20 -3.70 -9.31
CA ASN A 71 4.31 -4.86 -8.44
C ASN A 71 4.70 -4.45 -7.01
N ASN A 72 5.67 -3.55 -6.85
CA ASN A 72 6.08 -3.04 -5.54
C ASN A 72 4.96 -2.29 -4.84
N GLU A 73 4.22 -1.43 -5.54
CA GLU A 73 3.06 -0.70 -4.98
C GLU A 73 1.96 -1.65 -4.52
N THR A 74 1.66 -2.68 -5.32
CA THR A 74 0.66 -3.70 -4.98
C THR A 74 1.10 -4.53 -3.78
N ALA A 75 2.36 -4.98 -3.76
CA ALA A 75 2.93 -5.74 -2.66
C ALA A 75 2.95 -4.93 -1.37
N HIS A 76 3.38 -3.67 -1.44
CA HIS A 76 3.39 -2.75 -0.31
C HIS A 76 1.98 -2.52 0.25
N SER A 77 1.00 -2.26 -0.62
CA SER A 77 -0.40 -2.06 -0.21
C SER A 77 -0.98 -3.29 0.49
N LEU A 78 -0.68 -4.49 -0.02
CA LEU A 78 -1.15 -5.74 0.55
C LEU A 78 -0.49 -6.05 1.90
N GLU A 79 0.81 -5.80 2.03
CA GLU A 79 1.53 -5.95 3.30
C GLU A 79 1.04 -4.96 4.36
N MET A 80 0.87 -3.68 3.98
CA MET A 80 0.29 -2.66 4.85
C MET A 80 -1.12 -3.03 5.31
N PHE A 81 -1.96 -3.53 4.41
CA PHE A 81 -3.30 -3.99 4.74
C PHE A 81 -3.27 -5.14 5.77
N LYS A 82 -2.43 -6.16 5.56
CA LYS A 82 -2.24 -7.27 6.51
C LYS A 82 -1.73 -6.79 7.87
N SER A 83 -0.78 -5.86 7.87
CA SER A 83 -0.21 -5.27 9.08
C SER A 83 -1.29 -4.56 9.91
N VAL A 84 -2.12 -3.72 9.27
CA VAL A 84 -3.23 -3.01 9.93
C VAL A 84 -4.26 -3.98 10.51
N ILE A 85 -4.67 -5.01 9.75
CA ILE A 85 -5.62 -6.02 10.26
C ILE A 85 -5.05 -6.75 11.47
N THR A 86 -3.78 -7.15 11.42
CA THR A 86 -3.11 -7.84 12.52
C THR A 86 -3.02 -6.96 13.76
N ALA A 87 -2.61 -5.71 13.61
CA ALA A 87 -2.58 -4.74 14.70
C ALA A 87 -3.98 -4.49 15.30
N GLY A 88 -5.01 -4.36 14.46
CA GLY A 88 -6.39 -4.20 14.90
C GLY A 88 -6.91 -5.41 15.68
N GLN A 89 -6.61 -6.63 15.23
CA GLN A 89 -6.94 -7.85 15.97
C GLN A 89 -6.24 -7.92 17.33
N SER A 90 -4.96 -7.53 17.40
CA SER A 90 -4.22 -7.46 18.66
C SER A 90 -4.83 -6.45 19.63
N ALA A 91 -5.24 -5.28 19.15
CA ALA A 91 -5.93 -4.27 19.96
C ALA A 91 -7.28 -4.78 20.49
N LEU A 92 -8.10 -5.41 19.64
CA LEU A 92 -9.37 -6.00 20.04
C LEU A 92 -9.21 -7.08 21.11
N LYS A 93 -8.25 -8.00 20.92
CA LYS A 93 -7.91 -9.05 21.90
C LYS A 93 -7.44 -8.44 23.21
N SER A 94 -6.54 -7.46 23.14
CA SER A 94 -6.06 -6.74 24.33
C SER A 94 -7.23 -6.11 25.08
N SER A 95 -8.14 -5.42 24.40
CA SER A 95 -9.32 -4.81 25.01
C SER A 95 -10.24 -5.83 25.68
N MET A 96 -10.51 -6.97 25.02
CA MET A 96 -11.28 -8.07 25.62
C MET A 96 -10.61 -8.62 26.88
N VAL A 97 -9.29 -8.83 26.84
CA VAL A 97 -8.53 -9.39 27.97
C VAL A 97 -8.51 -8.43 29.15
N VAL A 98 -8.24 -7.14 28.96
CA VAL A 98 -8.16 -6.20 30.08
C VAL A 98 -9.53 -5.96 30.71
N ASN A 99 -10.59 -5.79 29.92
CA ASN A 99 -11.93 -5.61 30.45
C ASN A 99 -12.46 -6.92 31.09
N GLY A 100 -12.34 -8.05 30.39
CA GLY A 100 -12.81 -9.34 30.89
C GLY A 100 -12.03 -9.80 32.12
N GLY A 101 -10.71 -9.61 32.12
CA GLY A 101 -9.84 -9.90 33.26
C GLY A 101 -10.15 -9.03 34.47
N ALA A 102 -10.39 -7.73 34.28
CA ALA A 102 -10.79 -6.83 35.36
C ALA A 102 -12.17 -7.19 35.93
N ALA A 103 -13.15 -7.50 35.07
CA ALA A 103 -14.47 -7.96 35.49
C ALA A 103 -14.38 -9.26 36.31
N ALA A 104 -13.63 -10.25 35.83
CA ALA A 104 -13.43 -11.52 36.53
C ALA A 104 -12.71 -11.33 37.87
N ALA A 105 -11.67 -10.49 37.91
CA ALA A 105 -10.94 -10.18 39.14
C ALA A 105 -11.84 -9.50 40.19
N LEU A 106 -12.66 -8.52 39.77
CA LEU A 106 -13.60 -7.87 40.68
C LEU A 106 -14.73 -8.80 41.12
N LEU A 107 -15.23 -9.69 40.27
CA LEU A 107 -16.22 -10.69 40.66
C LEU A 107 -15.66 -11.65 41.72
N ALA A 108 -14.44 -12.14 41.50
CA ALA A 108 -13.74 -13.00 42.47
C ALA A 108 -13.51 -12.29 43.81
N PHE A 109 -13.10 -11.01 43.77
CA PHE A 109 -12.93 -10.20 44.97
C PHE A 109 -14.26 -9.95 45.69
N THR A 110 -15.30 -9.57 44.94
CA THR A 110 -16.64 -9.29 45.48
C THR A 110 -17.22 -10.51 46.18
N GLY A 111 -17.05 -11.71 45.60
CA GLY A 111 -17.48 -12.97 46.22
C GLY A 111 -16.82 -13.22 47.59
N LYS A 112 -15.57 -12.78 47.78
CA LYS A 112 -14.85 -12.93 49.05
C LYS A 112 -15.29 -11.93 50.12
N ILE A 113 -15.59 -10.68 49.75
CA ILE A 113 -15.97 -9.63 50.72
C ILE A 113 -17.46 -9.65 51.07
N TRP A 114 -18.30 -10.35 50.29
CA TRP A 114 -19.74 -10.47 50.55
C TRP A 114 -20.07 -11.16 51.88
N GLU A 115 -19.16 -12.01 52.37
CA GLU A 115 -19.27 -12.66 53.69
C GLU A 115 -18.95 -11.71 54.85
N THR A 116 -18.39 -10.54 54.56
CA THR A 116 -18.02 -9.50 55.54
C THR A 116 -19.00 -8.32 55.46
N SER A 117 -19.20 -7.56 56.54
CA SER A 117 -20.07 -6.37 56.57
C SER A 117 -19.58 -5.25 55.65
N THR A 118 -19.78 -5.42 54.34
CA THR A 118 -19.40 -4.46 53.30
C THR A 118 -20.42 -3.34 53.25
N SER A 119 -19.95 -2.08 53.23
CA SER A 119 -20.82 -0.92 53.02
C SER A 119 -21.56 -1.04 51.69
N GLU A 120 -22.86 -0.74 51.69
CA GLU A 120 -23.71 -0.72 50.49
C GLU A 120 -23.12 0.16 49.37
N LEU A 121 -22.41 1.23 49.75
CA LEU A 121 -21.74 2.13 48.82
C LEU A 121 -20.59 1.43 48.05
N VAL A 122 -19.83 0.58 48.75
CA VAL A 122 -18.72 -0.20 48.15
C VAL A 122 -19.29 -1.29 47.23
N ALA A 123 -20.31 -2.00 47.69
CA ALA A 123 -20.96 -3.04 46.88
C ALA A 123 -21.55 -2.46 45.57
N ASN A 124 -22.27 -1.34 45.65
CA ASN A 124 -22.83 -0.68 44.47
C ASN A 124 -21.76 -0.18 43.50
N SER A 125 -20.65 0.37 44.00
CA SER A 125 -19.56 0.86 43.15
C SER A 125 -18.81 -0.27 42.45
N LEU A 126 -18.55 -1.38 43.15
CA LEU A 126 -17.94 -2.58 42.55
C LEU A 126 -18.84 -3.22 41.49
N THR A 127 -20.14 -3.40 41.78
CA THR A 127 -21.12 -3.91 40.80
C THR A 127 -21.21 -3.00 39.57
N SER A 128 -21.24 -1.68 39.77
CA SER A 128 -21.21 -0.72 38.66
C SER A 128 -19.93 -0.86 37.82
N SER A 129 -18.77 -1.06 38.47
CA SER A 129 -17.49 -1.23 37.78
C SER A 129 -17.42 -2.52 36.96
N ILE A 130 -17.90 -3.65 37.52
CA ILE A 130 -18.03 -4.92 36.81
C ILE A 130 -18.91 -4.75 35.57
N PHE A 131 -20.06 -4.10 35.71
CA PHE A 131 -20.96 -3.84 34.58
C PHE A 131 -20.30 -3.00 33.48
N ILE A 132 -19.55 -1.95 33.86
CA ILE A 132 -18.80 -1.11 32.92
C ILE A 132 -17.74 -1.93 32.16
N PHE A 133 -17.03 -2.82 32.83
CA PHE A 133 -16.07 -3.72 32.17
C PHE A 133 -16.77 -4.70 31.21
N CYS A 134 -17.92 -5.25 31.58
CA CYS A 134 -18.72 -6.08 30.67
C CYS A 134 -19.16 -5.30 29.42
N LEU A 135 -19.54 -4.03 29.55
CA LEU A 135 -19.81 -3.16 28.41
C LEU A 135 -18.56 -2.93 27.54
N GLY A 136 -17.39 -2.79 28.17
CA GLY A 136 -16.10 -2.75 27.48
C GLY A 136 -15.85 -3.99 26.63
N VAL A 137 -16.06 -5.18 27.19
CA VAL A 137 -15.97 -6.47 26.45
C VAL A 137 -16.98 -6.51 25.31
N LEU A 138 -18.23 -6.11 25.56
CA LEU A 138 -19.28 -6.08 24.54
C LEU A 138 -18.91 -5.16 23.38
N CYS A 139 -18.34 -3.98 23.63
CA CYS A 139 -17.85 -3.08 22.59
C CYS A 139 -16.77 -3.75 21.73
N ALA A 140 -15.79 -4.41 22.35
CA ALA A 140 -14.74 -5.12 21.61
C ALA A 140 -15.30 -6.30 20.79
N ALA A 141 -16.28 -7.03 21.33
CA ALA A 141 -16.96 -8.11 20.60
C ALA A 141 -17.77 -7.60 19.41
N LEU A 142 -18.52 -6.50 19.59
CA LEU A 142 -19.27 -5.85 18.52
C LEU A 142 -18.33 -5.38 17.41
N ALA A 143 -17.25 -4.67 17.75
CA ALA A 143 -16.24 -4.21 16.79
C ALA A 143 -15.59 -5.38 16.02
N THR A 144 -15.39 -6.53 16.68
CA THR A 144 -14.89 -7.75 16.03
C THR A 144 -15.89 -8.28 15.00
N GLY A 145 -17.18 -8.36 15.36
CA GLY A 145 -18.24 -8.79 14.46
C GLY A 145 -18.42 -7.85 13.27
N THR A 146 -18.47 -6.54 13.50
CA THR A 146 -18.63 -5.53 12.45
C THR A 146 -17.40 -5.39 11.56
N THR A 147 -16.22 -5.82 12.00
CA THR A 147 -15.03 -5.91 11.14
C THR A 147 -15.25 -6.87 9.96
N TYR A 148 -15.97 -7.97 10.14
CA TYR A 148 -16.35 -8.86 9.02
C TYR A 148 -17.21 -8.14 7.98
N LEU A 149 -18.16 -7.31 8.42
CA LEU A 149 -19.00 -6.52 7.51
C LEU A 149 -18.19 -5.46 6.75
N SER A 150 -17.21 -4.84 7.41
CA SER A 150 -16.29 -3.90 6.77
C SER A 150 -15.46 -4.60 5.68
N GLN A 151 -14.91 -5.77 5.97
CA GLN A 151 -14.10 -6.53 5.00
C GLN A 151 -14.95 -7.01 3.82
N MET A 152 -16.17 -7.49 4.06
CA MET A 152 -17.12 -7.87 3.00
C MET A 152 -17.45 -6.67 2.10
N SER A 153 -17.61 -5.48 2.68
CA SER A 153 -17.86 -4.25 1.92
C SER A 153 -16.66 -3.88 1.03
N PHE A 154 -15.44 -3.98 1.55
CA PHE A 154 -14.22 -3.75 0.75
C PHE A 154 -14.07 -4.79 -0.37
N ALA A 155 -14.34 -6.07 -0.09
CA ALA A 155 -14.27 -7.14 -1.10
C ALA A 155 -15.27 -6.93 -2.25
N ASN A 156 -16.45 -6.40 -1.98
CA ASN A 156 -17.47 -6.09 -2.99
C ASN A 156 -17.30 -4.71 -3.65
N GLY A 157 -16.22 -3.98 -3.36
CA GLY A 157 -15.95 -2.65 -3.93
C GLY A 157 -16.80 -1.51 -3.33
N TRP A 158 -17.54 -1.75 -2.24
CA TRP A 158 -18.34 -0.75 -1.54
C TRP A 158 -17.48 0.10 -0.60
N LEU A 159 -16.57 0.88 -1.18
CA LEU A 159 -15.54 1.62 -0.44
C LEU A 159 -16.11 2.57 0.63
N LYS A 160 -17.15 3.35 0.31
CA LYS A 160 -17.77 4.29 1.26
C LYS A 160 -18.36 3.59 2.48
N LEU A 161 -19.05 2.46 2.26
CA LEU A 161 -19.63 1.67 3.33
C LEU A 161 -18.54 1.01 4.17
N GLY A 162 -17.52 0.43 3.53
CA GLY A 162 -16.36 -0.13 4.21
C GLY A 162 -15.66 0.89 5.12
N HIS A 163 -15.39 2.10 4.62
CA HIS A 163 -14.78 3.17 5.42
C HIS A 163 -15.67 3.64 6.57
N SER A 164 -16.99 3.74 6.36
CA SER A 164 -17.95 4.11 7.40
C SER A 164 -17.96 3.09 8.55
N ILE A 165 -18.10 1.79 8.21
CA ILE A 165 -18.09 0.70 9.21
C ILE A 165 -16.74 0.65 9.93
N ASN A 166 -15.63 0.81 9.21
CA ASN A 166 -14.31 0.80 9.83
C ASN A 166 -14.11 1.98 10.80
N THR A 167 -14.60 3.17 10.45
CA THR A 167 -14.54 4.36 11.33
C THR A 167 -15.38 4.14 12.59
N PHE A 168 -16.57 3.55 12.44
CA PHE A 168 -17.39 3.13 13.56
C PHE A 168 -16.66 2.14 14.47
N ASN A 169 -16.00 1.13 13.90
CA ASN A 169 -15.23 0.14 14.68
C ASN A 169 -14.12 0.80 15.50
N ILE A 170 -13.38 1.75 14.91
CA ILE A 170 -12.34 2.51 15.62
C ILE A 170 -12.94 3.25 16.83
N ALA A 171 -14.06 3.95 16.63
CA ALA A 171 -14.73 4.67 17.71
C ALA A 171 -15.20 3.73 18.83
N VAL A 172 -15.74 2.55 18.48
CA VAL A 172 -16.20 1.54 19.45
C VAL A 172 -15.03 0.95 20.25
N VAL A 173 -13.88 0.67 19.61
CA VAL A 173 -12.68 0.18 20.32
C VAL A 173 -12.12 1.23 21.26
N LEU A 174 -12.02 2.49 20.83
CA LEU A 174 -11.59 3.59 21.70
C LEU A 174 -12.54 3.76 22.89
N SER A 175 -13.85 3.65 22.66
CA SER A 175 -14.86 3.69 23.73
C SER A 175 -14.67 2.55 24.74
N SER A 176 -14.31 1.35 24.27
CA SER A 176 -14.01 0.20 25.14
C SER A 176 -12.82 0.46 26.08
N TYR A 177 -11.76 1.11 25.60
CA TYR A 177 -10.64 1.53 26.46
C TYR A 177 -11.03 2.66 27.42
N GLY A 178 -11.90 3.58 26.99
CA GLY A 178 -12.47 4.60 27.87
C GLY A 178 -13.29 4.00 29.01
N LEU A 179 -14.13 3.00 28.71
CA LEU A 179 -14.90 2.24 29.70
C LEU A 179 -13.98 1.51 30.68
N PHE A 180 -12.89 0.89 30.20
CA PHE A 180 -11.90 0.27 31.06
C PHE A 180 -11.31 1.29 32.06
N CYS A 181 -10.86 2.46 31.58
CA CYS A 181 -10.28 3.48 32.45
C CYS A 181 -11.29 3.97 33.50
N PHE A 182 -12.54 4.21 33.09
CA PHE A 182 -13.61 4.66 33.98
C PHE A 182 -14.00 3.61 35.03
N GLY A 183 -14.15 2.35 34.61
CA GLY A 183 -14.43 1.23 35.50
C GLY A 183 -13.30 1.00 36.50
N ALA A 184 -12.04 1.08 36.05
CA ALA A 184 -10.87 0.96 36.91
C ALA A 184 -10.81 2.08 37.96
N PHE A 185 -11.11 3.33 37.57
CA PHE A 185 -11.15 4.45 38.50
C PHE A 185 -12.23 4.29 39.57
N LYS A 186 -13.45 3.88 39.17
CA LYS A 186 -14.53 3.60 40.14
C LYS A 186 -14.19 2.48 41.10
N ALA A 187 -13.63 1.38 40.58
CA ALA A 187 -13.21 0.25 41.39
C ALA A 187 -12.11 0.65 42.39
N ALA A 188 -11.10 1.41 41.93
CA ALA A 188 -10.01 1.89 42.77
C ALA A 188 -10.52 2.77 43.92
N ASN A 189 -11.39 3.74 43.64
CA ASN A 189 -11.97 4.59 44.69
C ASN A 189 -12.82 3.79 45.69
N SER A 190 -13.58 2.81 45.20
CA SER A 190 -14.40 1.95 46.06
C SER A 190 -13.55 1.12 47.01
N LEU A 191 -12.44 0.57 46.51
CA LEU A 191 -11.51 -0.20 47.31
C LEU A 191 -10.74 0.69 48.29
N GLY A 192 -10.38 1.91 47.89
CA GLY A 192 -9.79 2.91 48.78
C GLY A 192 -10.68 3.19 49.99
N VAL A 193 -11.97 3.45 49.76
CA VAL A 193 -12.96 3.65 50.83
C VAL A 193 -13.09 2.40 51.73
N HIS A 194 -13.10 1.20 51.15
CA HIS A 194 -13.21 -0.04 51.93
C HIS A 194 -11.98 -0.30 52.82
N PHE A 195 -10.78 0.05 52.37
CA PHE A 195 -9.53 -0.16 53.09
C PHE A 195 -9.02 1.06 53.88
N GLY A 196 -9.71 2.20 53.81
CA GLY A 196 -9.35 3.43 54.52
C GLY A 196 -8.14 4.17 53.93
N LEU A 197 -7.92 4.07 52.62
CA LEU A 197 -6.87 4.76 51.84
C LEU A 197 -7.38 6.06 51.22
#